data_AF-A0A7C2AGH2-F1
#
_entry.id   AF-A0A7C2AGH2-F1
#
_cell.length_a   1.000
_cell.length_b   1.000
_cell.length_c   1.000
_cell.angle_alpha   90.00
_cell.angle_beta   90.00
_cell.angle_gamma   90.00
#
_symmetry.space_group_name_H-M   'P 1'
#
loop_
_entity.id
_entity.type
_entity.pdbx_description
1 polymer ?
#
loop_
_entity_poly.entity_id
_entity_poly.type
_entity_poly.pdbx_seq_one_letter_code
_entity_poly.pdbx_strand_id
1 'polypeptide(L)'
;MSGQKYSAVRLQQERQEKLNLRQTLESLETETVALCQQLDNTKNSMSEGLQATFSKEINMAQQWLKKARSAAGHYYDYDDSEGDSELFILKTAGNRQRQLTAAGRGHLKSLQLTLTQKADAMGQALAKQLADANQQLFQQLHVLQLWCGEDSLNTWQQTLAQANNLLKTEHYGTLQTQLTDLQRELKEKGDWASAQEEKHQRRLYLLKALRQVAAELGFAELDTPQFENNDDRGSRILLSVDTYNQGRIDFYLTLEGLASFSDMNHERCPIEFGTLSQQLEAEFGVQTHFCSIEGSPEQSLRQKGEKELPDDGGRMAEA
;
A
#
# COMPACT_ATOMS: atom_id res chain seq x y z
N MET A 1 -11.73 -2.93 -84.86
CA MET A 1 -10.27 -3.22 -84.91
C MET A 1 -9.50 -1.94 -84.55
N SER A 2 -9.56 -1.50 -83.30
CA SER A 2 -8.82 -0.33 -82.79
C SER A 2 -7.55 -0.84 -82.13
N GLY A 3 -6.52 -1.13 -82.94
CA GLY A 3 -5.20 -1.47 -82.43
C GLY A 3 -4.53 -0.18 -81.95
N GLN A 4 -4.60 0.12 -80.66
CA GLN A 4 -3.81 1.21 -80.08
C GLN A 4 -2.33 0.92 -80.33
N LYS A 5 -1.72 1.64 -81.28
CA LYS A 5 -0.28 1.63 -81.49
C LYS A 5 0.37 2.41 -80.35
N TYR A 6 0.74 1.72 -79.29
CA TYR A 6 1.64 2.29 -78.28
C TYR A 6 2.98 2.61 -78.96
N SER A 7 3.51 3.82 -78.76
CA SER A 7 4.85 4.16 -79.25
C SER A 7 5.89 3.27 -78.55
N ALA A 8 6.97 2.90 -79.25
CA ALA A 8 8.04 2.08 -78.68
C ALA A 8 8.60 2.67 -77.37
N VAL A 9 8.60 4.00 -77.26
CA VAL A 9 8.99 4.76 -76.06
C VAL A 9 8.07 4.45 -74.87
N ARG A 10 6.74 4.39 -75.08
CA ARG A 10 5.78 4.12 -74.00
C ARG A 10 5.88 2.67 -73.49
N LEU A 11 6.09 1.71 -74.39
CA LEU A 11 6.33 0.31 -74.02
C LEU A 11 7.65 0.13 -73.25
N GLN A 12 8.70 0.87 -73.63
CA GLN A 12 9.98 0.86 -72.91
C GLN A 12 9.86 1.47 -71.51
N GLN A 13 9.12 2.58 -71.37
CA GLN A 13 8.84 3.20 -70.06
C GLN A 13 8.07 2.26 -69.14
N GLU A 14 7.02 1.59 -69.65
CA GLU A 14 6.23 0.66 -68.86
C GLU A 14 7.06 -0.56 -68.41
N ARG A 15 7.91 -1.11 -69.29
CA ARG A 15 8.85 -2.19 -68.91
C ARG A 15 9.81 -1.76 -67.82
N GLN A 16 10.36 -0.55 -67.93
CA GLN A 16 11.27 -0.03 -66.90
C GLN A 16 10.54 0.18 -65.57
N GLU A 17 9.31 0.70 -65.58
CA GLU A 17 8.50 0.88 -64.38
C GLU A 17 8.18 -0.46 -63.70
N LYS A 18 7.79 -1.47 -64.49
CA LYS A 18 7.58 -2.84 -63.97
C LYS A 18 8.83 -3.42 -63.34
N LEU A 19 9.99 -3.28 -63.98
CA LEU A 19 11.28 -3.73 -63.44
C LEU A 19 11.61 -3.04 -62.12
N ASN A 20 11.47 -1.71 -62.05
CA ASN A 20 11.72 -0.95 -60.83
C ASN A 20 10.76 -1.36 -59.69
N LEU A 21 9.48 -1.61 -60.00
CA LEU A 21 8.51 -2.06 -59.01
C LEU A 21 8.82 -3.46 -58.48
N ARG A 22 9.23 -4.39 -59.35
CA ARG A 22 9.66 -5.74 -58.94
C ARG A 22 10.89 -5.70 -58.04
N GLN A 23 11.91 -4.92 -58.39
CA GLN A 23 13.09 -4.71 -57.53
C GLN A 23 12.72 -4.10 -56.18
N THR A 24 11.82 -3.12 -56.18
CA THR A 24 11.31 -2.51 -54.94
C THR A 24 10.57 -3.53 -54.07
N LEU A 25 9.75 -4.39 -54.68
CA LEU A 25 9.05 -5.46 -53.95
C LEU A 25 10.03 -6.46 -53.34
N GLU A 26 10.99 -6.95 -54.12
CA GLU A 26 12.00 -7.91 -53.66
C GLU A 26 12.84 -7.37 -52.49
N SER A 27 13.25 -6.09 -52.56
CA SER A 27 13.94 -5.43 -51.45
C SER A 27 13.07 -5.30 -50.19
N LEU A 28 11.78 -4.95 -50.34
CA LEU A 28 10.85 -4.85 -49.21
C LEU A 28 10.51 -6.22 -48.61
N GLU A 29 10.46 -7.27 -49.41
CA GLU A 29 10.30 -8.65 -48.96
C GLU A 29 11.51 -9.10 -48.13
N THR A 30 12.72 -8.89 -48.66
CA THR A 30 13.98 -9.17 -47.95
C THR A 30 14.02 -8.42 -46.61
N GLU A 31 13.64 -7.14 -46.62
CA GLU A 31 13.56 -6.36 -45.40
C GLU A 31 12.50 -6.90 -44.42
N THR A 32 11.34 -7.32 -44.91
CA THR A 32 10.27 -7.85 -44.07
C THR A 32 10.69 -9.16 -43.40
N VAL A 33 11.43 -10.03 -44.11
CA VAL A 33 12.03 -11.23 -43.55
C VAL A 33 13.06 -10.87 -42.47
N ALA A 34 13.94 -9.89 -42.73
CA ALA A 34 14.91 -9.42 -41.74
C ALA A 34 14.23 -8.86 -40.49
N LEU A 35 13.16 -8.07 -40.65
CA LEU A 35 12.35 -7.53 -39.54
C LEU A 35 11.69 -8.65 -38.73
N CYS A 36 11.18 -9.71 -39.38
CA CYS A 36 10.64 -10.87 -38.68
C CYS A 36 11.70 -11.50 -37.76
N GLN A 37 12.89 -11.75 -38.30
CA GLN A 37 13.97 -12.35 -37.53
C GLN A 37 14.46 -11.45 -36.39
N GLN A 38 14.57 -10.14 -36.62
CA GLN A 38 14.93 -9.18 -35.58
C GLN A 38 13.89 -9.13 -34.45
N LEU A 39 12.60 -9.19 -34.79
CA LEU A 39 11.51 -9.22 -33.81
C LEU A 39 11.49 -10.53 -33.01
N ASP A 40 11.68 -11.67 -33.67
CA ASP A 40 11.80 -12.96 -32.98
C ASP A 40 13.00 -12.96 -32.02
N ASN A 41 14.16 -12.48 -32.47
CA ASN A 41 15.36 -12.37 -31.63
C ASN A 41 15.13 -11.44 -30.43
N THR A 42 14.54 -10.27 -30.66
CA THR A 42 14.22 -9.31 -29.59
C THR A 42 13.26 -9.91 -28.57
N LYS A 43 12.21 -10.60 -29.04
CA LYS A 43 11.27 -11.28 -28.15
C LYS A 43 11.96 -12.40 -27.35
N ASN A 44 12.78 -13.22 -28.00
CA ASN A 44 13.44 -14.35 -27.36
C ASN A 44 14.53 -13.92 -26.37
N SER A 45 15.07 -12.71 -26.51
CA SER A 45 15.97 -12.13 -25.51
C SER A 45 15.27 -11.59 -24.25
N MET A 46 13.94 -11.43 -24.28
CA MET A 46 13.17 -10.98 -23.12
C MET A 46 12.91 -12.13 -22.16
N SER A 47 13.12 -11.88 -20.86
CA SER A 47 12.67 -12.79 -19.80
C SER A 47 11.15 -12.96 -19.81
N GLU A 48 10.67 -14.05 -19.22
CA GLU A 48 9.22 -14.30 -19.07
C GLU A 48 8.52 -13.16 -18.31
N GLY A 49 9.19 -12.57 -17.30
CA GLY A 49 8.66 -11.47 -16.52
C GLY A 49 8.49 -10.18 -17.33
N LEU A 50 9.47 -9.82 -18.16
CA LEU A 50 9.32 -8.71 -19.10
C LEU A 50 8.23 -9.00 -20.14
N GLN A 51 8.11 -10.26 -20.57
CA GLN A 51 7.08 -10.64 -21.52
C GLN A 51 5.67 -10.49 -20.94
N ALA A 52 5.49 -10.87 -19.67
CA ALA A 52 4.23 -10.67 -18.96
C ALA A 52 3.94 -9.18 -18.73
N THR A 53 4.94 -8.42 -18.28
CA THR A 53 4.82 -6.97 -17.98
C THR A 53 4.44 -6.17 -19.22
N PHE A 54 5.03 -6.47 -20.37
CA PHE A 54 4.79 -5.76 -21.64
C PHE A 54 4.00 -6.59 -22.65
N SER A 55 3.05 -7.39 -22.14
CA SER A 55 2.26 -8.32 -22.96
C SER A 55 1.53 -7.66 -24.12
N LYS A 56 1.09 -6.40 -23.96
CA LYS A 56 0.41 -5.64 -25.04
C LYS A 56 1.33 -5.41 -26.23
N GLU A 57 2.51 -4.83 -26.02
CA GLU A 57 3.51 -4.58 -27.06
C GLU A 57 3.95 -5.87 -27.75
N ILE A 58 4.13 -6.94 -26.98
CA ILE A 58 4.50 -8.26 -27.50
C ILE A 58 3.38 -8.86 -28.33
N ASN A 59 2.12 -8.78 -27.88
CA ASN A 59 0.98 -9.28 -28.63
C ASN A 59 0.81 -8.55 -29.97
N MET A 60 1.04 -7.23 -30.00
CA MET A 60 1.02 -6.46 -31.24
C MET A 60 2.12 -6.93 -32.21
N ALA A 61 3.35 -7.12 -31.73
CA ALA A 61 4.45 -7.64 -32.55
C ALA A 61 4.18 -9.06 -33.06
N GLN A 62 3.61 -9.94 -32.23
CA GLN A 62 3.25 -11.30 -32.63
C GLN A 62 2.13 -11.32 -33.68
N GLN A 63 1.12 -10.45 -33.56
CA GLN A 63 0.08 -10.31 -34.57
C GLN A 63 0.65 -9.85 -35.90
N TRP A 64 1.60 -8.91 -35.88
CA TRP A 64 2.31 -8.49 -37.09
C TRP A 64 3.16 -9.62 -37.68
N LEU A 65 3.92 -10.37 -36.86
CA LEU A 65 4.71 -11.52 -37.31
C LEU A 65 3.86 -12.57 -38.03
N LYS A 66 2.69 -12.89 -37.48
CA LYS A 66 1.73 -13.82 -38.11
C LYS A 66 1.29 -13.30 -39.48
N LYS A 67 0.91 -12.02 -39.58
CA LYS A 67 0.51 -11.37 -40.84
C LYS A 67 1.64 -11.33 -41.86
N ALA A 68 2.87 -11.01 -41.43
CA ALA A 68 4.03 -10.92 -42.31
C ALA A 68 4.42 -12.29 -42.89
N ARG A 69 4.39 -13.34 -42.06
CA ARG A 69 4.67 -14.71 -42.51
C ARG A 69 3.58 -15.27 -43.42
N SER A 70 2.30 -14.93 -43.19
CA SER A 70 1.22 -15.32 -44.09
C SER A 70 1.20 -14.54 -45.41
N ALA A 71 1.84 -13.37 -45.47
CA ALA A 71 1.94 -12.58 -46.69
C ALA A 71 3.12 -13.01 -47.58
N ALA A 72 4.11 -13.73 -47.01
CA ALA A 72 5.26 -14.24 -47.74
C ALA A 72 4.81 -15.32 -48.75
N GLY A 73 4.99 -15.05 -50.05
CA GLY A 73 4.73 -16.01 -51.13
C GLY A 73 3.35 -15.91 -51.82
N HIS A 74 2.41 -15.10 -51.32
CA HIS A 74 1.05 -14.99 -51.89
C HIS A 74 0.80 -13.73 -52.74
N TYR A 75 1.87 -13.04 -53.17
CA TYR A 75 1.72 -11.77 -53.90
C TYR A 75 1.34 -11.93 -55.38
N TYR A 76 1.59 -13.10 -55.94
CA TYR A 76 1.38 -13.41 -57.36
C TYR A 76 0.20 -14.36 -57.60
N ASP A 77 -0.60 -14.65 -56.57
CA ASP A 77 -1.77 -15.54 -56.65
C ASP A 77 -3.04 -14.77 -57.06
N TYR A 78 -2.88 -13.77 -57.93
CA TYR A 78 -4.01 -13.13 -58.61
C TYR A 78 -4.32 -13.97 -59.85
N ASP A 79 -5.39 -14.76 -59.71
CA ASP A 79 -6.11 -15.39 -60.81
C ASP A 79 -6.28 -14.38 -61.95
N ASP A 80 -6.11 -14.85 -63.19
CA ASP A 80 -6.16 -14.11 -64.46
C ASP A 80 -7.55 -13.47 -64.67
N SER A 81 -7.97 -12.56 -63.79
CA SER A 81 -9.19 -11.79 -63.95
C SER A 81 -8.94 -10.78 -65.06
N GLU A 82 -9.38 -11.15 -66.26
CA GLU A 82 -9.38 -10.39 -67.50
C GLU A 82 -9.78 -8.91 -67.27
N GLY A 83 -8.83 -8.03 -67.01
CA GLY A 83 -9.15 -6.60 -66.85
C GLY A 83 -8.04 -5.70 -66.30
N ASP A 84 -7.24 -6.19 -65.34
CA ASP A 84 -6.25 -5.33 -64.67
C ASP A 84 -4.86 -5.43 -65.32
N SER A 85 -4.26 -4.27 -65.64
CA SER A 85 -2.88 -4.21 -66.11
C SER A 85 -1.94 -4.75 -65.03
N GLU A 86 -1.01 -5.62 -65.38
CA GLU A 86 0.08 -6.11 -64.51
C GLU A 86 0.76 -4.98 -63.71
N LEU A 87 0.88 -3.78 -64.30
CA LEU A 87 1.44 -2.61 -63.63
C LEU A 87 0.58 -2.16 -62.43
N PHE A 88 -0.74 -2.23 -62.55
CA PHE A 88 -1.68 -1.93 -61.46
C PHE A 88 -1.56 -2.94 -60.32
N ILE A 89 -1.45 -4.23 -60.65
CA ILE A 89 -1.21 -5.30 -59.67
C ILE A 89 0.09 -5.03 -58.91
N LEU A 90 1.19 -4.78 -59.62
CA LEU A 90 2.51 -4.46 -59.03
C LEU A 90 2.49 -3.20 -58.16
N LYS A 91 1.70 -2.18 -58.51
CA LYS A 91 1.54 -0.96 -57.68
C LYS A 91 0.77 -1.23 -56.40
N THR A 92 -0.34 -1.96 -56.50
CA THR A 92 -1.17 -2.32 -55.34
C THR A 92 -0.41 -3.20 -54.37
N ALA A 93 0.27 -4.20 -54.92
CA ALA A 93 1.30 -5.00 -54.26
C ALA A 93 2.34 -4.10 -53.57
N GLY A 94 3.04 -3.24 -54.32
CA GLY A 94 4.09 -2.37 -53.75
C GLY A 94 3.61 -1.55 -52.56
N ASN A 95 2.39 -1.01 -52.63
CA ASN A 95 1.82 -0.21 -51.54
C ASN A 95 1.48 -1.05 -50.30
N ARG A 96 0.87 -2.22 -50.47
CA ARG A 96 0.58 -3.15 -49.37
C ARG A 96 1.87 -3.59 -48.67
N GLN A 97 2.91 -3.92 -49.43
CA GLN A 97 4.19 -4.36 -48.88
C GLN A 97 4.88 -3.22 -48.12
N ARG A 98 4.88 -1.99 -48.67
CA ARG A 98 5.39 -0.81 -47.96
C ARG A 98 4.69 -0.58 -46.62
N GLN A 99 3.37 -0.71 -46.57
CA GLN A 99 2.60 -0.57 -45.34
C GLN A 99 2.96 -1.66 -44.32
N LEU A 100 3.08 -2.91 -44.78
CA LEU A 100 3.48 -4.04 -43.93
C LEU A 100 4.88 -3.84 -43.33
N THR A 101 5.87 -3.48 -44.16
CA THR A 101 7.25 -3.22 -43.74
C THR A 101 7.32 -2.01 -42.79
N ALA A 102 6.59 -0.92 -43.08
CA ALA A 102 6.54 0.25 -42.21
C ALA A 102 5.94 -0.08 -40.83
N ALA A 103 4.87 -0.89 -40.78
CA ALA A 103 4.31 -1.38 -39.53
C ALA A 103 5.33 -2.24 -38.75
N GLY A 104 6.08 -3.09 -39.44
CA GLY A 104 7.13 -3.92 -38.84
C GLY A 104 8.24 -3.10 -38.18
N ARG A 105 8.75 -2.07 -38.88
CA ARG A 105 9.69 -1.11 -38.31
C ARG A 105 9.12 -0.43 -37.06
N GLY A 106 7.84 -0.05 -37.10
CA GLY A 106 7.14 0.55 -35.97
C GLY A 106 7.10 -0.38 -34.75
N HIS A 107 6.73 -1.64 -34.94
CA HIS A 107 6.69 -2.64 -33.86
C HIS A 107 8.07 -2.95 -33.29
N LEU A 108 9.09 -3.10 -34.14
CA LEU A 108 10.47 -3.33 -33.70
C LEU A 108 10.99 -2.17 -32.86
N LYS A 109 10.81 -0.94 -33.34
CA LYS A 109 11.20 0.27 -32.61
C LYS A 109 10.48 0.37 -31.27
N SER A 110 9.18 0.04 -31.23
CA SER A 110 8.39 0.04 -30.01
C SER A 110 8.88 -0.99 -28.98
N LEU A 111 9.24 -2.20 -29.42
CA LEU A 111 9.79 -3.23 -28.54
C LEU A 111 11.19 -2.85 -28.03
N GLN A 112 12.06 -2.34 -28.89
CA GLN A 112 13.39 -1.86 -28.48
C GLN A 112 13.27 -0.76 -27.43
N LEU A 113 12.42 0.25 -27.66
CA LEU A 113 12.15 1.32 -26.68
C LEU A 113 11.65 0.74 -25.34
N THR A 114 10.78 -0.25 -25.40
CA THR A 114 10.22 -0.90 -24.21
C THR A 114 11.32 -1.62 -23.43
N LEU A 115 12.18 -2.35 -24.11
CA LEU A 115 13.26 -3.13 -23.51
C LEU A 115 14.37 -2.26 -22.93
N THR A 116 14.78 -1.18 -23.63
CA THR A 116 15.96 -0.39 -23.21
C THR A 116 15.63 0.84 -22.38
N GLN A 117 14.40 1.36 -22.44
CA GLN A 117 14.04 2.58 -21.70
C GLN A 117 12.99 2.29 -20.65
N LYS A 118 11.87 1.66 -21.03
CA LYS A 118 10.77 1.44 -20.09
C LYS A 118 11.14 0.39 -19.04
N ALA A 119 11.68 -0.75 -19.47
CA ALA A 119 12.05 -1.83 -18.57
C ALA A 119 13.16 -1.40 -17.60
N ASP A 120 14.22 -0.77 -18.10
CA ASP A 120 15.32 -0.26 -17.26
C ASP A 120 14.85 0.78 -16.24
N ALA A 121 14.04 1.77 -16.68
CA ALA A 121 13.50 2.78 -15.77
C ALA A 121 12.56 2.16 -14.72
N MET A 122 11.72 1.19 -15.12
CA MET A 122 10.82 0.50 -14.19
C MET A 122 11.60 -0.38 -13.20
N GLY A 123 12.62 -1.10 -13.66
CA GLY A 123 13.50 -1.90 -12.81
C GLY A 123 14.23 -1.05 -11.78
N GLN A 124 14.78 0.11 -12.17
CA GLN A 124 15.43 1.04 -11.24
C GLN A 124 14.44 1.63 -10.22
N ALA A 125 13.25 2.04 -10.67
CA ALA A 125 12.22 2.58 -9.79
C ALA A 125 11.75 1.53 -8.77
N LEU A 126 11.52 0.29 -9.20
CA LEU A 126 11.08 -0.80 -8.31
C LEU A 126 12.20 -1.26 -7.38
N ALA A 127 13.46 -1.28 -7.83
CA ALA A 127 14.60 -1.54 -6.95
C ALA A 127 14.71 -0.49 -5.83
N LYS A 128 14.48 0.78 -6.17
CA LYS A 128 14.43 1.86 -5.17
C LYS A 128 13.27 1.66 -4.20
N GLN A 129 12.05 1.38 -4.69
CA GLN A 129 10.89 1.13 -3.83
C GLN A 129 11.11 -0.08 -2.88
N LEU A 130 11.72 -1.15 -3.37
CA LEU A 130 12.11 -2.30 -2.56
C LEU A 130 13.10 -1.89 -1.46
N ALA A 131 14.11 -1.07 -1.79
CA ALA A 131 15.07 -0.56 -0.81
C ALA A 131 14.38 0.33 0.24
N ASP A 132 13.49 1.22 -0.17
CA ASP A 132 12.73 2.09 0.71
C ASP A 132 11.83 1.26 1.67
N ALA A 133 11.17 0.21 1.17
CA ALA A 133 10.35 -0.68 1.98
C ALA A 133 11.19 -1.46 3.02
N ASN A 134 12.37 -1.96 2.62
CA ASN A 134 13.31 -2.61 3.55
C ASN A 134 13.77 -1.63 4.64
N GLN A 135 14.11 -0.40 4.25
CA GLN A 135 14.55 0.63 5.18
C GLN A 135 13.44 0.99 6.16
N GLN A 136 12.20 1.14 5.70
CA GLN A 136 11.05 1.44 6.56
C GLN A 136 10.82 0.34 7.60
N LEU A 137 10.81 -0.93 7.19
CA LEU A 137 10.69 -2.06 8.11
C LEU A 137 11.83 -2.06 9.14
N PHE A 138 13.06 -1.84 8.70
CA PHE A 138 14.23 -1.82 9.58
C PHE A 138 14.18 -0.69 10.62
N GLN A 139 13.80 0.52 10.20
CA GLN A 139 13.70 1.69 11.08
C GLN A 139 12.68 1.50 12.21
N GLN A 140 11.61 0.75 11.95
CA GLN A 140 10.51 0.54 12.90
C GLN A 140 10.49 -0.86 13.51
N LEU A 141 11.52 -1.68 13.24
CA LEU A 141 11.53 -3.12 13.55
C LEU A 141 11.21 -3.42 15.01
N HIS A 142 11.83 -2.68 15.93
CA HIS A 142 11.62 -2.89 17.37
C HIS A 142 10.18 -2.60 17.79
N VAL A 143 9.63 -1.45 17.39
CA VAL A 143 8.26 -1.05 17.77
C VAL A 143 7.24 -1.98 17.12
N LEU A 144 7.44 -2.34 15.86
CA LEU A 144 6.59 -3.31 15.17
C LEU A 144 6.64 -4.69 15.82
N GLN A 145 7.81 -5.17 16.29
CA GLN A 145 7.91 -6.43 17.01
C GLN A 145 7.06 -6.44 18.28
N LEU A 146 7.12 -5.34 19.04
CA LEU A 146 6.43 -5.20 20.32
C LEU A 146 4.90 -5.16 20.19
N TRP A 147 4.38 -4.58 19.10
CA TRP A 147 2.95 -4.30 18.95
C TRP A 147 2.25 -5.16 17.89
N CYS A 148 2.96 -5.67 16.90
CA CYS A 148 2.41 -6.52 15.83
C CYS A 148 2.84 -7.99 15.93
N GLY A 149 3.81 -8.31 16.80
CA GLY A 149 4.30 -9.67 17.02
C GLY A 149 5.23 -10.18 15.93
N GLU A 150 5.85 -11.34 16.19
CA GLU A 150 6.86 -11.93 15.31
C GLU A 150 6.26 -12.51 14.02
N ASP A 151 5.03 -13.01 14.05
CA ASP A 151 4.36 -13.59 12.87
C ASP A 151 4.16 -12.54 11.75
N SER A 152 3.77 -11.32 12.12
CA SER A 152 3.62 -10.21 11.19
C SER A 152 4.97 -9.83 10.57
N LEU A 153 6.03 -9.75 11.39
CA LEU A 153 7.38 -9.45 10.92
C LEU A 153 7.89 -10.50 9.93
N ASN A 154 7.70 -11.79 10.25
CA ASN A 154 8.07 -12.90 9.37
C ASN A 154 7.34 -12.81 8.03
N THR A 155 6.06 -12.46 8.06
CA THR A 155 5.24 -12.28 6.84
C THR A 155 5.78 -11.14 5.97
N TRP A 156 6.09 -9.97 6.55
CA TRP A 156 6.66 -8.85 5.79
C TRP A 156 8.06 -9.18 5.25
N GLN A 157 8.91 -9.86 6.01
CA GLN A 157 10.23 -10.29 5.55
C GLN A 157 10.13 -11.29 4.38
N GLN A 158 9.23 -12.26 4.46
CA GLN A 158 8.96 -13.18 3.35
C GLN A 158 8.45 -12.45 2.11
N THR A 159 7.57 -11.46 2.30
CA THR A 159 7.04 -10.62 1.22
C THR A 159 8.16 -9.83 0.53
N LEU A 160 9.10 -9.24 1.29
CA LEU A 160 10.27 -8.56 0.75
C LEU A 160 11.23 -9.51 0.01
N ALA A 161 11.41 -10.73 0.52
CA ALA A 161 12.20 -11.76 -0.15
C ALA A 161 11.57 -12.19 -1.49
N GLN A 162 10.25 -12.37 -1.53
CA GLN A 162 9.50 -12.65 -2.76
C GLN A 162 9.59 -11.48 -3.75
N ALA A 163 9.44 -10.24 -3.27
CA ALA A 163 9.57 -9.04 -4.09
C ALA A 163 10.97 -8.94 -4.74
N ASN A 164 12.03 -9.30 -4.00
CA ASN A 164 13.38 -9.36 -4.56
C ASN A 164 13.51 -10.43 -5.67
N ASN A 165 12.85 -11.58 -5.53
CA ASN A 165 12.83 -12.61 -6.58
C ASN A 165 12.04 -12.15 -7.81
N LEU A 166 10.93 -11.44 -7.63
CA LEU A 166 10.17 -10.84 -8.75
C LEU A 166 11.00 -9.77 -9.48
N LEU A 167 11.80 -8.98 -8.75
CA LEU A 167 12.70 -7.99 -9.35
C LEU A 167 13.77 -8.67 -10.22
N LYS A 168 14.41 -9.74 -9.71
CA LYS A 168 15.43 -10.52 -10.43
C LYS A 168 14.88 -11.23 -11.67
N THR A 169 13.62 -11.66 -11.61
CA THR A 169 12.93 -12.33 -12.73
C THR A 169 12.15 -11.34 -13.61
N GLU A 170 12.29 -10.04 -13.36
CA GLU A 170 11.73 -8.93 -14.12
C GLU A 170 10.19 -8.95 -14.24
N HIS A 171 9.50 -9.53 -13.25
CA HIS A 171 8.04 -9.52 -13.14
C HIS A 171 7.56 -8.19 -12.55
N TYR A 172 7.86 -7.10 -13.25
CA TYR A 172 7.67 -5.74 -12.75
C TYR A 172 6.21 -5.37 -12.49
N GLY A 173 5.28 -5.87 -13.31
CA GLY A 173 3.84 -5.63 -13.10
C GLY A 173 3.36 -6.14 -11.74
N THR A 174 3.67 -7.40 -11.41
CA THR A 174 3.31 -8.01 -10.11
C THR A 174 4.08 -7.36 -8.96
N LEU A 175 5.37 -7.11 -9.15
CA LEU A 175 6.23 -6.48 -8.14
C LEU A 175 5.71 -5.10 -7.73
N GLN A 176 5.29 -4.28 -8.70
CA GLN A 176 4.78 -2.93 -8.43
C GLN A 176 3.56 -2.96 -7.50
N THR A 177 2.60 -3.84 -7.76
CA THR A 177 1.41 -3.99 -6.92
C THR A 177 1.81 -4.46 -5.52
N GLN A 178 2.63 -5.50 -5.43
CA GLN A 178 3.05 -6.07 -4.14
C GLN A 178 3.82 -5.06 -3.27
N LEU A 179 4.73 -4.27 -3.86
CA LEU A 179 5.46 -3.24 -3.13
C LEU A 179 4.56 -2.09 -2.68
N THR A 180 3.61 -1.68 -3.52
CA THR A 180 2.68 -0.59 -3.17
C THR A 180 1.81 -0.99 -1.98
N ASP A 181 1.29 -2.21 -1.98
CA ASP A 181 0.49 -2.73 -0.87
C ASP A 181 1.32 -2.88 0.41
N LEU A 182 2.53 -3.44 0.30
CA LEU A 182 3.41 -3.62 1.45
C LEU A 182 3.84 -2.28 2.07
N GLN A 183 4.21 -1.28 1.25
CA GLN A 183 4.60 0.04 1.75
C GLN A 183 3.45 0.74 2.49
N ARG A 184 2.23 0.62 1.95
CA ARG A 184 1.03 1.13 2.61
C ARG A 184 0.80 0.44 3.95
N GLU A 185 0.84 -0.89 3.97
CA GLU A 185 0.64 -1.67 5.20
C GLU A 185 1.70 -1.35 6.25
N LEU A 186 2.99 -1.34 5.88
CA LEU A 186 4.09 -0.99 6.78
C LEU A 186 3.93 0.43 7.34
N LYS A 187 3.42 1.37 6.54
CA LYS A 187 3.17 2.73 7.02
C LYS A 187 2.03 2.77 8.01
N GLU A 188 0.90 2.19 7.68
CA GLU A 188 -0.29 2.15 8.55
C GLU A 188 0.02 1.45 9.89
N LYS A 189 0.70 0.29 9.84
CA LYS A 189 1.10 -0.45 11.04
C LYS A 189 2.20 0.25 11.82
N GLY A 190 3.15 0.88 11.13
CA GLY A 190 4.20 1.68 11.72
C GLY A 190 3.68 2.88 12.50
N ASP A 191 2.80 3.66 11.89
CA ASP A 191 2.16 4.82 12.50
C ASP A 191 1.31 4.40 13.72
N TRP A 192 0.52 3.33 13.56
CA TRP A 192 -0.28 2.79 14.66
C TRP A 192 0.60 2.30 15.83
N ALA A 193 1.62 1.50 15.56
CA ALA A 193 2.50 0.93 16.60
C ALA A 193 3.28 2.04 17.32
N SER A 194 3.74 3.07 16.59
CA SER A 194 4.41 4.23 17.17
C SER A 194 3.48 5.01 18.10
N ALA A 195 2.21 5.18 17.72
CA ALA A 195 1.21 5.84 18.56
C ALA A 195 0.90 5.03 19.84
N GLN A 196 0.84 3.70 19.75
CA GLN A 196 0.68 2.85 20.94
C GLN A 196 1.90 2.90 21.84
N GLU A 197 3.10 2.90 21.28
CA GLU A 197 4.34 3.03 22.05
C GLU A 197 4.40 4.37 22.79
N GLU A 198 4.00 5.47 22.17
CA GLU A 198 3.94 6.77 22.84
C GLU A 198 2.97 6.75 24.03
N LYS A 199 1.77 6.19 23.85
CA LYS A 199 0.79 6.00 24.95
C LYS A 199 1.38 5.12 26.06
N HIS A 200 2.10 4.07 25.69
CA HIS A 200 2.75 3.18 26.65
C HIS A 200 3.83 3.90 27.47
N GLN A 201 4.67 4.72 26.84
CA GLN A 201 5.68 5.51 27.54
C GLN A 201 5.06 6.50 28.52
N ARG A 202 3.96 7.17 28.14
CA ARG A 202 3.19 8.03 29.05
C ARG A 202 2.62 7.24 30.23
N ARG A 203 2.10 6.04 29.97
CA ARG A 203 1.59 5.14 31.01
C ARG A 203 2.68 4.72 32.00
N LEU A 204 3.88 4.39 31.53
CA LEU A 204 5.02 4.05 32.39
C LEU A 204 5.49 5.25 33.22
N TYR A 205 5.47 6.45 32.65
CA TYR A 205 5.74 7.68 33.40
C TYR A 205 4.72 7.89 34.52
N LEU A 206 3.43 7.74 34.23
CA LEU A 206 2.36 7.84 35.22
C LEU A 206 2.51 6.80 36.33
N LEU A 207 2.83 5.54 35.98
CA LEU A 207 3.11 4.50 36.96
C LEU A 207 4.22 4.92 37.92
N LYS A 208 5.32 5.46 37.40
CA LYS A 208 6.44 5.93 38.21
C LYS A 208 6.01 7.06 39.16
N ALA A 209 5.23 8.03 38.66
CA ALA A 209 4.72 9.13 39.48
C ALA A 209 3.77 8.64 40.58
N LEU A 210 2.85 7.72 40.27
CA LEU A 210 1.93 7.14 41.27
C LEU A 210 2.67 6.41 42.38
N ARG A 211 3.68 5.61 42.03
CA ARG A 211 4.52 4.92 43.01
C ARG A 211 5.26 5.89 43.93
N GLN A 212 5.79 6.98 43.37
CA GLN A 212 6.45 8.02 44.14
C GLN A 212 5.48 8.69 45.12
N VAL A 213 4.31 9.12 44.65
CA VAL A 213 3.30 9.76 45.51
C VAL A 213 2.82 8.81 46.60
N ALA A 214 2.56 7.54 46.26
CA ALA A 214 2.18 6.53 47.24
C ALA A 214 3.25 6.37 48.33
N ALA A 215 4.53 6.31 47.96
CA ALA A 215 5.63 6.23 48.92
C ALA A 215 5.76 7.50 49.78
N GLU A 216 5.58 8.69 49.21
CA GLU A 216 5.60 9.97 49.94
C GLU A 216 4.44 10.10 50.93
N LEU A 217 3.26 9.54 50.60
CA LEU A 217 2.11 9.42 51.50
C LEU A 217 2.27 8.30 52.53
N GLY A 218 3.36 7.54 52.47
CA GLY A 218 3.63 6.43 53.37
C GLY A 218 2.77 5.19 53.09
N PHE A 219 2.21 5.04 51.90
CA PHE A 219 1.50 3.82 51.48
C PHE A 219 2.50 2.73 51.08
N ALA A 220 2.19 1.47 51.39
CA ALA A 220 3.04 0.34 51.04
C ALA A 220 2.57 -0.30 49.73
N GLU A 221 3.48 -0.54 48.78
CA GLU A 221 3.19 -1.39 47.62
C GLU A 221 2.97 -2.83 48.10
N LEU A 222 1.82 -3.42 47.77
CA LEU A 222 1.50 -4.81 48.11
C LEU A 222 2.24 -5.79 47.21
N ASP A 223 2.28 -5.48 45.91
CA ASP A 223 2.89 -6.30 44.87
C ASP A 223 3.66 -5.42 43.87
N THR A 224 4.60 -6.04 43.14
CA THR A 224 5.28 -5.35 42.03
C THR A 224 4.30 -5.10 40.89
N PRO A 225 4.29 -3.90 40.27
CA PRO A 225 3.41 -3.61 39.15
C PRO A 225 3.60 -4.60 38.01
N GLN A 226 2.50 -5.15 37.50
CA GLN A 226 2.50 -6.15 36.44
C GLN A 226 1.38 -5.90 35.45
N PHE A 227 1.56 -6.43 34.23
CA PHE A 227 0.49 -6.46 33.24
C PHE A 227 -0.59 -7.44 33.68
N GLU A 228 -1.86 -7.11 33.42
CA GLU A 228 -2.98 -8.02 33.67
C GLU A 228 -2.82 -9.31 32.86
N ASN A 229 -2.45 -9.19 31.59
CA ASN A 229 -2.15 -10.31 30.73
C ASN A 229 -0.62 -10.37 30.56
N ASN A 230 -0.02 -11.47 30.98
CA ASN A 230 1.43 -11.68 30.83
C ASN A 230 1.86 -11.47 29.37
N ASP A 231 2.90 -10.68 29.19
CA ASP A 231 3.52 -10.32 27.91
C ASP A 231 2.64 -9.52 26.92
N ASP A 232 1.42 -9.13 27.30
CA ASP A 232 0.58 -8.24 26.51
C ASP A 232 0.74 -6.78 26.94
N ARG A 233 1.53 -6.03 26.18
CA ARG A 233 1.72 -4.58 26.38
C ARG A 233 0.45 -3.76 26.20
N GLY A 234 -0.56 -4.27 25.49
CA GLY A 234 -1.86 -3.60 25.35
C GLY A 234 -2.70 -3.68 26.63
N SER A 235 -2.47 -4.69 27.47
CA SER A 235 -3.21 -4.88 28.71
C SER A 235 -2.90 -3.81 29.76
N ARG A 236 -3.79 -3.68 30.75
CA ARG A 236 -3.63 -2.73 31.85
C ARG A 236 -2.49 -3.13 32.78
N ILE A 237 -1.82 -2.14 33.35
CA ILE A 237 -0.86 -2.37 34.45
C ILE A 237 -1.62 -2.27 35.76
N LEU A 238 -1.43 -3.26 36.63
CA LEU A 238 -2.03 -3.36 37.95
C LEU A 238 -1.01 -2.88 38.99
N LEU A 239 -1.40 -1.94 39.84
CA LEU A 239 -0.63 -1.49 41.01
C LEU A 239 -1.55 -1.50 42.22
N SER A 240 -1.17 -2.25 43.26
CA SER A 240 -1.94 -2.35 44.50
C SER A 240 -1.12 -1.76 45.66
N VAL A 241 -1.74 -0.86 46.41
CA VAL A 241 -1.13 -0.22 47.58
C VAL A 241 -2.01 -0.36 48.82
N ASP A 242 -1.37 -0.51 49.97
CA ASP A 242 -2.00 -0.50 51.28
C ASP A 242 -1.78 0.87 51.93
N THR A 243 -2.88 1.51 52.32
CA THR A 243 -2.87 2.82 52.99
C THR A 243 -2.69 2.72 54.50
N TYR A 244 -2.39 1.51 55.03
CA TYR A 244 -2.25 1.11 56.44
C TYR A 244 -3.55 1.25 57.27
N ASN A 245 -4.20 2.41 57.21
CA ASN A 245 -5.30 2.79 58.09
C ASN A 245 -6.63 2.95 57.35
N GLN A 246 -6.62 3.07 56.01
CA GLN A 246 -7.80 3.38 55.20
C GLN A 246 -8.20 2.25 54.24
N GLY A 247 -7.42 1.17 54.18
CA GLY A 247 -7.69 0.02 53.31
C GLY A 247 -6.79 -0.04 52.07
N ARG A 248 -7.16 -0.90 51.13
CA ARG A 248 -6.42 -1.15 49.89
C ARG A 248 -6.90 -0.25 48.77
N ILE A 249 -5.96 0.23 47.95
CA ILE A 249 -6.25 0.92 46.68
C ILE A 249 -5.60 0.14 45.53
N ASP A 250 -6.40 -0.19 44.53
CA ASP A 250 -5.97 -0.80 43.27
C ASP A 250 -6.03 0.24 42.15
N PHE A 251 -4.88 0.52 41.56
CA PHE A 251 -4.72 1.34 40.37
C PHE A 251 -4.62 0.47 39.13
N TYR A 252 -5.41 0.82 38.12
CA TYR A 252 -5.48 0.18 36.81
C TYR A 252 -5.05 1.19 35.75
N LEU A 253 -3.86 1.02 35.21
CA LEU A 253 -3.32 1.91 34.19
C LEU A 253 -3.56 1.32 32.80
N THR A 254 -4.43 1.95 32.02
CA THR A 254 -4.67 1.61 30.61
C THR A 254 -3.83 2.52 29.71
N LEU A 255 -3.83 2.26 28.39
CA LEU A 255 -3.20 3.17 27.43
C LEU A 255 -3.95 4.51 27.28
N GLU A 256 -5.17 4.60 27.80
CA GLU A 256 -6.04 5.78 27.68
C GLU A 256 -6.07 6.60 28.98
N GLY A 257 -5.85 5.98 30.14
CA GLY A 257 -5.90 6.69 31.41
C GLY A 257 -5.67 5.80 32.62
N LEU A 258 -6.07 6.34 33.77
CA LEU A 258 -5.97 5.71 35.08
C LEU A 258 -7.36 5.50 35.64
N ALA A 259 -7.63 4.30 36.14
CA ALA A 259 -8.76 4.03 37.02
C ALA A 259 -8.23 3.59 38.38
N SER A 260 -8.94 3.93 39.45
CA SER A 260 -8.63 3.49 40.80
C SER A 260 -9.87 2.91 41.47
N PHE A 261 -9.67 1.87 42.26
CA PHE A 261 -10.69 1.25 43.10
C PHE A 261 -10.13 1.22 44.51
N SER A 262 -10.89 1.73 45.47
CA SER A 262 -10.49 1.71 46.88
C SER A 262 -11.56 1.00 47.69
N ASP A 263 -11.13 0.11 48.57
CA ASP A 263 -11.97 -0.46 49.64
C ASP A 263 -12.07 0.53 50.83
N MET A 264 -11.98 1.82 50.54
CA MET A 264 -12.10 2.88 51.53
C MET A 264 -13.55 3.04 51.98
N ASN A 265 -13.74 3.36 53.25
CA ASN A 265 -15.05 3.48 53.87
C ASN A 265 -15.95 4.48 53.10
N HIS A 266 -17.06 4.00 52.54
CA HIS A 266 -17.93 4.72 51.59
C HIS A 266 -18.42 6.10 52.08
N GLU A 267 -18.48 6.32 53.39
CA GLU A 267 -18.95 7.57 53.99
C GLU A 267 -17.92 8.72 53.91
N ARG A 268 -16.62 8.44 53.68
CA ARG A 268 -15.56 9.46 53.70
C ARG A 268 -15.02 9.84 52.32
N CYS A 269 -15.14 8.98 51.31
CA CYS A 269 -14.61 9.22 49.97
C CYS A 269 -15.14 10.49 49.28
N PRO A 270 -16.45 10.80 49.29
CA PRO A 270 -16.95 12.02 48.62
C PRO A 270 -16.41 13.31 49.26
N ILE A 271 -16.22 13.29 50.59
CA ILE A 271 -15.77 14.45 51.36
C ILE A 271 -14.28 14.72 51.08
N GLU A 272 -13.45 13.68 51.12
CA GLU A 272 -12.02 13.82 50.85
C GLU A 272 -11.75 14.13 49.37
N PHE A 273 -12.51 13.51 48.44
CA PHE A 273 -12.40 13.83 47.01
C PHE A 273 -12.79 15.28 46.73
N GLY A 274 -13.89 15.78 47.30
CA GLY A 274 -14.30 17.18 47.12
C GLY A 274 -13.24 18.15 47.63
N THR A 275 -12.59 17.83 48.75
CA THR A 275 -11.50 18.65 49.30
C THR A 275 -10.28 18.66 48.37
N LEU A 276 -9.90 17.50 47.84
CA LEU A 276 -8.78 17.36 46.91
C LEU A 276 -9.07 18.02 45.55
N SER A 277 -10.29 17.88 45.02
CA SER A 277 -10.73 18.50 43.77
C SER A 277 -10.65 20.02 43.86
N GLN A 278 -11.07 20.61 44.98
CA GLN A 278 -10.96 22.06 45.20
C GLN A 278 -9.50 22.53 45.23
N GLN A 279 -8.60 21.74 45.82
CA GLN A 279 -7.17 22.07 45.85
C GLN A 279 -6.54 21.95 44.45
N LEU A 280 -6.88 20.90 43.70
CA LEU A 280 -6.40 20.69 42.33
C LEU A 280 -6.90 21.77 41.36
N GLU A 281 -8.13 22.22 41.53
CA GLU A 281 -8.67 23.34 40.76
C GLU A 281 -7.98 24.67 41.15
N ALA A 282 -7.82 24.94 42.44
CA ALA A 282 -7.24 26.20 42.94
C ALA A 282 -5.74 26.35 42.63
N GLU A 283 -4.95 25.28 42.79
CA GLU A 283 -3.50 25.34 42.63
C GLU A 283 -3.04 25.00 41.22
N PHE A 284 -3.79 24.16 40.49
CA PHE A 284 -3.35 23.60 39.20
C PHE A 284 -4.36 23.76 38.07
N GLY A 285 -5.56 24.32 38.32
CA GLY A 285 -6.60 24.51 37.31
C GLY A 285 -7.18 23.20 36.77
N VAL A 286 -7.01 22.08 37.49
CA VAL A 286 -7.45 20.75 37.04
C VAL A 286 -8.89 20.51 37.51
N GLN A 287 -9.79 20.27 36.56
CA GLN A 287 -11.17 19.90 36.85
C GLN A 287 -11.30 18.40 37.02
N THR A 288 -11.91 17.96 38.13
CA THR A 288 -12.13 16.54 38.43
C THR A 288 -13.60 16.28 38.74
N HIS A 289 -14.06 15.04 38.57
CA HIS A 289 -15.45 14.65 38.81
C HIS A 289 -15.52 13.31 39.52
N PHE A 290 -16.39 13.20 40.53
CA PHE A 290 -16.62 11.97 41.29
C PHE A 290 -17.89 11.28 40.77
N CYS A 291 -17.77 10.04 40.31
CA CYS A 291 -18.92 9.24 39.89
C CYS A 291 -19.09 8.03 40.80
N SER A 292 -20.22 7.94 41.50
CA SER A 292 -20.64 6.71 42.18
C SER A 292 -21.16 5.69 41.16
N ILE A 293 -20.78 4.43 41.32
CA ILE A 293 -21.16 3.32 40.42
C ILE A 293 -22.69 3.08 40.43
N GLU A 294 -23.41 3.51 41.48
CA GLU A 294 -24.84 3.25 41.66
C GLU A 294 -25.78 4.42 41.29
N GLY A 295 -25.25 5.53 40.74
CA GLY A 295 -26.10 6.64 40.26
C GLY A 295 -26.84 7.42 41.36
N SER A 296 -26.46 7.24 42.63
CA SER A 296 -26.98 8.03 43.75
C SER A 296 -26.43 9.47 43.70
N PRO A 297 -27.28 10.49 43.98
CA PRO A 297 -26.88 11.90 43.87
C PRO A 297 -25.75 12.24 44.84
N GLU A 298 -24.84 13.11 44.40
CA GLU A 298 -23.77 13.67 45.23
C GLU A 298 -24.34 14.17 46.57
N GLN A 299 -23.82 13.64 47.68
CA GLN A 299 -24.04 14.27 48.98
C GLN A 299 -23.28 15.59 48.97
N SER A 300 -24.02 16.70 48.91
CA SER A 300 -23.43 18.03 48.98
C SER A 300 -22.68 18.20 50.30
N LEU A 301 -21.44 18.67 50.20
CA LEU A 301 -20.61 19.04 51.34
C LEU A 301 -21.31 20.14 52.15
N ARG A 302 -21.97 19.77 53.26
CA ARG A 302 -22.51 20.73 54.22
C ARG A 302 -21.38 21.38 55.00
N GLN A 303 -21.36 22.70 55.10
CA GLN A 303 -20.38 23.38 55.93
C GLN A 303 -20.71 23.20 57.42
N LYS A 304 -19.67 23.15 58.26
CA LYS A 304 -19.79 22.94 59.71
C LYS A 304 -20.61 24.07 60.34
N GLY A 305 -21.91 23.82 60.58
CA GLY A 305 -22.84 24.79 61.15
C GLY A 305 -24.19 24.89 60.43
N GLU A 306 -24.34 24.30 59.24
CA GLU A 306 -25.62 24.29 58.52
C GLU A 306 -26.58 23.28 59.15
N LYS A 307 -27.71 23.78 59.70
CA LYS A 307 -28.85 22.95 60.11
C LYS A 307 -29.74 22.67 58.92
N GLU A 308 -30.33 21.48 58.91
CA GLU A 308 -31.38 21.12 57.97
C GLU A 308 -32.51 22.14 58.02
N LEU A 309 -32.81 22.71 56.85
CA LEU A 309 -34.08 23.39 56.65
C LEU A 309 -35.18 22.32 56.75
N PRO A 310 -36.27 22.58 57.50
CA PRO A 310 -37.35 21.63 57.62
C PRO A 310 -37.98 21.39 56.25
N ASP A 311 -38.26 20.11 55.99
CA ASP A 311 -38.86 19.60 54.78
C ASP A 311 -40.25 20.23 54.60
N ASP A 312 -40.44 21.02 53.53
CA ASP A 312 -41.73 21.62 53.15
C ASP A 312 -42.59 20.56 52.43
N GLY A 313 -42.69 19.39 53.06
CA GLY A 313 -43.43 18.21 52.62
C GLY A 313 -44.84 18.18 53.19
N GLY A 314 -45.76 18.88 52.52
CA GLY A 314 -47.18 18.55 52.39
C GLY A 314 -47.93 17.99 53.61
N ARG A 315 -48.62 18.88 54.35
CA ARG A 315 -49.88 18.50 55.02
C ARG A 315 -50.96 18.27 53.96
N MET A 316 -51.07 17.05 53.44
CA MET A 316 -52.35 16.51 52.99
C MET A 316 -53.06 15.98 54.24
N ALA A 317 -54.03 16.73 54.74
CA ALA A 317 -54.98 16.23 55.72
C ALA A 317 -56.11 15.49 54.96
N GLU A 318 -56.38 14.27 55.39
CA GLU A 318 -57.54 13.47 55.03
C GLU A 318 -58.84 14.13 55.52
N ALA A 319 -59.79 14.32 54.59
CA ALA A 319 -61.26 14.12 54.73
C ALA A 319 -61.99 14.63 53.49
#